data_AF-A0A920STD6-F1
#
_entry.id   AF-A0A920STD6-F1
#
_cell.length_a   1.000
_cell.length_b   1.000
_cell.length_c   1.000
_cell.angle_alpha   90.00
_cell.angle_beta   90.00
_cell.angle_gamma   90.00
#
_symmetry.space_group_name_H-M   'P 1'
#
loop_
_entity.id
_entity.type
_entity.pdbx_description
1 polymer ?
#
loop_
_entity_poly.entity_id
_entity_poly.type
_entity_poly.pdbx_seq_one_letter_code
_entity_poly.pdbx_strand_id
1 'polypeptide(L)'
;MTSARDWADRIAASAPLAVQTVKEVLRSIEGDTIERALSQTPWGPGDLPIYRKMLRSEDAKEGVRAFFEKRTQSLEENRSRGTMNSEGIQRIALIGGG
;
A
#
# COMPACT_ATOMS: atom_id res chain seq x y z
N MET A 1 22.40 -1.91 -9.81
CA MET A 1 21.64 -2.84 -8.93
C MET A 1 21.15 -2.20 -7.63
N THR A 2 21.50 -0.96 -7.31
CA THR A 2 20.97 -0.22 -6.14
C THR A 2 19.54 0.27 -6.38
N SER A 3 19.27 0.93 -7.50
CA SER A 3 17.97 1.55 -7.77
C SER A 3 16.78 0.59 -7.73
N ALA A 4 16.94 -0.66 -8.20
CA ALA A 4 15.88 -1.66 -8.15
C ALA A 4 15.52 -2.05 -6.71
N ARG A 5 16.52 -2.13 -5.82
CA ARG A 5 16.31 -2.41 -4.39
C ARG A 5 15.66 -1.21 -3.71
N ASP A 6 16.13 0.00 -3.99
CA ASP A 6 15.53 1.23 -3.46
C ASP A 6 14.03 1.34 -3.82
N TRP A 7 13.66 0.97 -5.05
CA TRP A 7 12.25 0.91 -5.46
C TRP A 7 11.47 -0.17 -4.71
N ALA A 8 12.04 -1.37 -4.55
CA ALA A 8 11.40 -2.45 -3.81
C ALA A 8 11.13 -2.06 -2.36
N ASP A 9 12.11 -1.43 -1.69
CA ASP A 9 11.98 -1.00 -0.29
C ASP A 9 10.87 0.05 -0.14
N ARG A 10 10.78 1.01 -1.07
CA ARG A 10 9.70 2.03 -1.05
C ARG A 10 8.32 1.44 -1.26
N ILE A 11 8.19 0.45 -2.15
CA ILE A 11 6.92 -0.24 -2.40
C ILE A 11 6.55 -1.09 -1.18
N ALA A 12 7.50 -1.80 -0.59
CA ALA A 12 7.29 -2.63 0.60
C ALA A 12 6.91 -1.82 1.84
N ALA A 13 7.36 -0.56 1.94
CA ALA A 13 6.98 0.36 3.01
C ALA A 13 5.55 0.94 2.88
N SER A 14 4.84 0.66 1.78
CA SER A 14 3.47 1.13 1.54
C SER A 14 2.44 0.11 2.02
N ALA A 15 1.24 0.57 2.38
CA ALA A 15 0.13 -0.33 2.71
C ALA A 15 -0.17 -1.28 1.52
N PRO A 16 -0.23 -2.61 1.71
CA PRO A 16 -0.46 -3.56 0.61
C PRO A 16 -1.75 -3.28 -0.18
N LEU A 17 -2.83 -2.87 0.49
CA LEU A 17 -4.08 -2.50 -0.18
C LEU A 17 -3.92 -1.26 -1.06
N ALA A 18 -3.12 -0.26 -0.63
CA ALA A 18 -2.88 0.94 -1.43
C ALA A 18 -2.14 0.60 -2.74
N VAL A 19 -1.11 -0.26 -2.69
CA VAL A 19 -0.38 -0.68 -3.88
C VAL A 19 -1.27 -1.49 -4.83
N GLN A 20 -2.12 -2.38 -4.30
CA GLN A 20 -3.09 -3.12 -5.11
C GLN A 20 -4.09 -2.19 -5.78
N THR A 21 -4.60 -1.19 -5.06
CA THR A 21 -5.51 -0.18 -5.60
C THR A 21 -4.89 0.59 -6.76
N VAL A 22 -3.64 1.04 -6.63
CA VAL A 22 -2.94 1.74 -7.74
C VAL A 22 -2.89 0.83 -8.97
N LYS A 23 -2.57 -0.46 -8.80
CA LYS A 23 -2.53 -1.41 -9.91
C LYS A 23 -3.89 -1.67 -10.55
N GLU A 24 -4.95 -1.78 -9.74
CA GLU A 24 -6.32 -1.98 -10.21
C GLU A 24 -6.81 -0.77 -11.03
N VAL A 25 -6.63 0.44 -10.50
CA VAL A 25 -7.04 1.69 -11.16
C VAL A 25 -6.25 1.92 -12.45
N LEU A 26 -4.92 1.76 -12.42
CA LEU A 26 -4.11 1.95 -13.63
C LEU A 26 -4.54 0.99 -14.74
N ARG A 27 -4.79 -0.28 -14.40
CA ARG A 27 -5.23 -1.28 -15.37
C ARG A 27 -6.64 -0.99 -15.92
N SER A 28 -7.53 -0.42 -15.11
CA SER A 28 -8.88 -0.10 -15.57
C SER A 28 -8.95 1.10 -16.52
N ILE A 29 -7.97 1.99 -16.48
CA ILE A 29 -7.96 3.23 -17.28
C ILE A 29 -6.87 3.28 -18.36
N GLU A 30 -6.04 2.24 -18.45
CA GLU A 30 -4.93 2.19 -19.41
C GLU A 30 -5.47 2.20 -20.85
N GLY A 31 -5.00 3.15 -21.65
CA GLY A 31 -5.43 3.29 -23.06
C GLY A 31 -6.79 3.96 -23.27
N ASP A 32 -7.49 4.35 -22.20
CA ASP A 32 -8.74 5.10 -22.29
C ASP A 32 -8.51 6.61 -22.49
N THR A 33 -9.55 7.32 -22.94
CA THR A 33 -9.57 8.79 -22.88
C THR A 33 -9.69 9.26 -21.43
N ILE A 34 -9.22 10.47 -21.14
CA ILE A 34 -9.35 11.09 -19.80
C ILE A 34 -10.81 11.07 -19.33
N GLU A 35 -11.75 11.38 -20.21
CA GLU A 35 -13.19 11.37 -19.91
C GLU A 35 -13.67 9.97 -19.48
N ARG A 36 -13.32 8.93 -20.25
CA ARG A 36 -13.69 7.55 -19.92
C ARG A 36 -13.02 7.07 -18.63
N ALA A 37 -11.75 7.41 -18.43
CA ALA A 37 -11.02 7.10 -17.20
C ALA A 37 -11.68 7.73 -15.97
N LEU A 38 -12.08 9.00 -16.04
CA LEU A 38 -12.78 9.68 -14.95
C LEU A 38 -14.18 9.09 -14.70
N SER A 39 -14.89 8.69 -15.77
CA SER A 39 -16.18 8.00 -15.63
C SER A 39 -16.07 6.58 -15.06
N GLN A 40 -14.88 5.97 -15.04
CA GLN A 40 -14.67 4.61 -14.53
C GLN A 40 -14.02 4.57 -13.14
N THR A 41 -13.58 5.70 -12.61
CA THR A 41 -12.85 5.79 -11.33
C THR A 41 -13.75 6.43 -10.25
N PRO A 42 -13.30 6.94 -9.08
CA PRO A 42 -14.12 7.06 -7.84
C PRO A 42 -15.47 7.77 -7.94
N TRP A 43 -15.70 8.54 -9.01
CA TRP A 43 -16.90 9.33 -9.26
C TRP A 43 -17.89 8.67 -10.24
N GLY A 44 -17.59 7.47 -10.75
CA GLY A 44 -18.39 6.79 -11.77
C GLY A 44 -18.71 5.31 -11.49
N PRO A 45 -19.42 4.62 -12.41
CA PRO A 45 -19.93 3.25 -12.20
C PRO A 45 -18.88 2.13 -12.23
N GLY A 46 -17.59 2.44 -12.42
CA GLY A 46 -16.56 1.41 -12.59
C GLY A 46 -16.47 0.42 -11.42
N ASP A 47 -16.24 -0.85 -11.76
CA ASP A 47 -16.11 -1.93 -10.79
C ASP A 47 -14.66 -2.02 -10.29
N LEU A 48 -14.37 -1.26 -9.24
CA LEU A 48 -13.06 -1.21 -8.57
C LEU A 48 -13.18 -1.69 -7.12
N PRO A 49 -13.40 -3.00 -6.89
CA PRO A 49 -13.64 -3.53 -5.56
C PRO A 49 -12.44 -3.34 -4.61
N ILE A 50 -11.20 -3.41 -5.10
CA ILE A 50 -10.02 -3.22 -4.26
C ILE A 50 -9.88 -1.75 -3.87
N TYR A 51 -10.07 -0.82 -4.81
CA TYR A 51 -10.14 0.62 -4.53
C TYR A 51 -11.17 0.94 -3.43
N ARG A 52 -12.40 0.42 -3.57
CA ARG A 52 -13.48 0.64 -2.58
C ARG A 52 -13.14 0.05 -1.21
N LYS A 53 -12.47 -1.11 -1.19
CA LYS A 53 -11.99 -1.73 0.05
C LYS A 53 -10.90 -0.87 0.71
N MET A 54 -9.94 -0.37 -0.06
CA MET A 54 -8.86 0.48 0.42
C MET A 54 -9.39 1.77 1.05
N LEU A 55 -10.35 2.46 0.41
CA LEU A 55 -10.96 3.68 0.96
C LEU A 55 -11.60 3.50 2.35
N ARG A 56 -12.03 2.27 2.68
CA ARG A 56 -12.65 1.92 3.96
C ARG A 56 -11.67 1.33 4.97
N SER A 57 -10.42 1.12 4.59
CA SER A 57 -9.39 0.48 5.43
C SER A 57 -8.88 1.40 6.53
N GLU A 58 -8.38 0.80 7.61
CA GLU A 58 -7.72 1.55 8.69
C GLU A 58 -6.39 2.17 8.23
N ASP A 59 -5.64 1.49 7.35
CA ASP A 59 -4.42 2.02 6.74
C ASP A 59 -4.69 3.32 5.96
N ALA A 60 -5.83 3.44 5.28
CA ALA A 60 -6.19 4.68 4.58
C ALA A 60 -6.47 5.83 5.56
N LYS A 61 -7.17 5.56 6.66
CA LYS A 61 -7.44 6.56 7.72
C LYS A 61 -6.15 6.98 8.42
N GLU A 62 -5.30 6.02 8.75
CA GLU A 62 -4.01 6.25 9.40
C GLU A 62 -3.04 6.99 8.50
N GLY A 63 -2.99 6.67 7.20
CA GLY A 63 -2.15 7.38 6.24
C GLY A 63 -2.47 8.87 6.18
N VAL A 64 -3.76 9.23 6.13
CA VAL A 64 -4.20 10.63 6.19
C VAL A 64 -3.79 11.29 7.51
N ARG A 65 -4.02 10.61 8.65
CA ARG A 65 -3.64 11.12 9.97
C ARG A 65 -2.13 11.36 10.09
N ALA A 66 -1.32 10.37 9.72
CA ALA A 66 0.13 10.43 9.80
C ALA A 66 0.70 11.54 8.90
N PHE A 67 0.09 11.79 7.73
CA PHE A 67 0.43 12.91 6.86
C PHE A 67 0.21 14.26 7.55
N PHE A 68 -0.96 14.48 8.17
CA PHE A 68 -1.23 15.71 8.92
C PHE A 68 -0.32 15.88 10.14
N GLU A 69 0.00 14.79 10.82
CA GLU A 69 0.88 14.75 12.00
C GLU A 69 2.38 14.79 11.64
N LYS A 70 2.74 14.81 10.34
CA LYS A 70 4.12 14.79 9.83
C LYS A 70 4.96 13.64 10.39
N ARG A 71 4.35 12.47 10.56
CA ARG A 71 5.03 11.26 11.05
C ARG A 71 4.87 10.10 10.08
N THR A 72 5.65 9.05 10.31
CA THR A 72 5.49 7.79 9.59
C THR A 72 4.17 7.13 9.99
N GLN A 73 3.45 6.61 8.99
CA GLN A 73 2.20 5.87 9.18
C GLN A 73 2.43 4.52 9.85
N SER A 74 1.51 4.11 10.73
CA SER A 74 1.53 2.78 11.35
C SER A 74 0.65 1.80 10.57
N LEU A 75 1.26 0.95 9.77
CA LEU A 75 0.52 -0.06 8.99
C LEU A 75 -0.12 -1.11 9.91
N GLU A 76 -1.32 -1.57 9.56
CA GLU A 76 -2.03 -2.64 10.28
C GLU A 76 -1.20 -3.92 10.40
N GLU A 77 -0.51 -4.31 9.31
CA GLU A 77 0.42 -5.44 9.32
C GLU A 77 1.55 -5.25 10.35
N ASN A 78 2.09 -4.04 10.47
CA ASN A 78 3.13 -3.73 11.45
C ASN A 78 2.61 -3.72 12.89
N ARG A 79 1.31 -3.44 13.09
CA ARG A 79 0.64 -3.54 14.39
C ARG A 79 0.47 -5.00 14.82
N SER A 80 0.13 -5.89 13.88
CA SER A 80 0.10 -7.33 14.11
C SER A 80 1.50 -7.90 14.39
N ARG A 81 2.53 -7.42 13.68
CA ARG A 81 3.94 -7.81 13.92
C ARG A 81 4.53 -7.22 15.21
N GLY A 82 4.02 -6.08 15.69
CA GLY A 82 4.39 -5.49 16.99
C GLY A 82 4.01 -6.34 18.21
N THR A 83 3.27 -7.45 18.02
CA THR A 83 3.06 -8.48 19.05
C THR A 83 4.16 -9.54 19.10
N MET A 84 5.07 -9.58 18.10
CA MET A 84 6.30 -10.37 18.17
C MET A 84 7.42 -9.50 18.73
N ASN A 85 7.72 -9.75 20.00
CA ASN A 85 8.86 -9.28 20.78
C ASN A 85 10.20 -9.36 20.02
N SER A 86 11.15 -8.53 20.44
CA SER A 86 12.47 -8.27 19.82
C SER A 86 13.33 -9.51 19.53
N GLU A 87 13.01 -10.67 20.10
CA GLU A 87 13.66 -11.96 19.80
C GLU A 87 13.22 -12.59 18.47
N GLY A 88 11.99 -12.32 18.01
CA GLY A 88 11.45 -12.89 16.76
C GLY A 88 12.11 -12.31 15.49
N ILE A 89 12.49 -11.03 15.55
CA ILE A 89 13.15 -10.34 14.43
C ILE A 89 14.60 -10.84 14.25
N GLN A 90 15.31 -11.17 15.34
CA GLN A 90 16.68 -11.68 15.26
C GLN A 90 16.76 -13.09 14.67
N ARG A 91 15.73 -13.94 14.82
CA ARG A 91 15.72 -15.28 14.22
C ARG A 91 15.57 -15.28 12.70
N ILE A 92 14.88 -14.30 12.12
CA ILE A 92 14.71 -14.23 10.65
C ILE A 92 16.00 -13.71 9.99
N ALA A 93 16.73 -12.80 10.65
CA ALA A 93 18.00 -12.29 10.14
C ALA A 93 19.13 -13.33 10.09
N LEU A 94 19.03 -14.43 10.86
CA LEU A 94 20.03 -15.50 10.91
C LEU A 94 19.87 -16.59 9.84
N ILE A 95 18.78 -16.60 9.05
CA ILE A 95 18.53 -17.64 8.04
C ILE A 95 19.04 -17.21 6.64
N GLY A 96 19.45 -15.95 6.47
CA GLY A 96 19.92 -15.40 5.18
C GLY A 96 21.42 -15.15 5.05
N GLY A 97 22.25 -15.61 5.99
CA GLY A 97 23.70 -15.44 5.96
C GLY A 97 24.43 -16.74 5.62
N GLY A 98 24.61 -17.02 4.34
CA GLY A 98 25.43 -18.11 3.80
C GLY A 98 25.95 -17.72 2.42
#